data_AF-A0A523AWS2-F1
#
_entry.id   AF-A0A523AWS2-F1
#
_cell.length_a   1.000
_cell.length_b   1.000
_cell.length_c   1.000
_cell.angle_alpha   90.00
_cell.angle_beta   90.00
_cell.angle_gamma   90.00
#
_symmetry.space_group_name_H-M   'P 1'
#
loop_
_entity.id
_entity.type
_entity.pdbx_description
1 polymer ?
#
loop_
_entity_poly.entity_id
_entity_poly.type
_entity_poly.pdbx_seq_one_letter_code
_entity_poly.pdbx_strand_id
1 'polypeptide(L)' 'VGMNYVGGRLMGDADFEGVSRKASHLTPVPGGVGPMTRAMLLYNTLLACEGGGE' A
#
# COMPACT_ATOMS: atom_id res chain seq x y z
N VAL A 1 3.16 6.89 1.79
CA VAL A 1 3.24 6.25 0.46
C VAL A 1 2.47 7.11 -0.52
N GLY A 2 3.07 7.49 -1.64
CA GLY A 2 2.39 8.28 -2.66
C GLY A 2 1.80 7.46 -3.80
N MET A 3 0.78 8.07 -4.40
CA MET A 3 0.06 7.60 -5.57
C MET A 3 0.00 8.77 -6.55
N ASN A 4 0.73 8.65 -7.64
CA ASN A 4 0.84 9.67 -8.67
C ASN A 4 0.28 9.13 -9.99
N TYR A 5 -0.43 9.97 -10.75
CA TYR A 5 -0.85 9.65 -12.11
C TYR A 5 0.05 10.38 -13.10
N VAL A 6 0.87 9.62 -13.83
CA VAL A 6 1.80 10.14 -14.83
C VAL A 6 1.50 9.47 -16.16
N GLY A 7 1.11 10.26 -17.16
CA GLY A 7 0.75 9.73 -18.50
C GLY A 7 -0.39 8.70 -18.47
N GLY A 8 -1.34 8.84 -17.54
CA GLY A 8 -2.46 7.90 -17.36
C GLY A 8 -2.12 6.60 -16.63
N ARG A 9 -0.88 6.45 -16.15
CA ARG A 9 -0.44 5.28 -15.37
C ARG A 9 -0.27 5.65 -13.90
N LEU A 10 -0.63 4.73 -13.02
CA LEU A 10 -0.42 4.86 -11.59
C LEU A 10 1.05 4.51 -11.26
N MET A 11 1.76 5.46 -10.65
CA MET A 11 3.15 5.31 -10.20
C MET A 11 3.28 5.64 -8.72
N GLY A 12 4.25 5.01 -8.05
CA GLY A 12 4.65 5.34 -6.68
C GLY A 12 5.73 6.43 -6.64
N ASP A 13 6.13 6.83 -5.44
CA ASP A 13 7.17 7.86 -5.25
C ASP A 13 8.60 7.34 -5.44
N ALA A 14 8.78 6.02 -5.41
CA ALA A 14 10.09 5.38 -5.49
C ALA A 14 10.41 4.95 -6.93
N ASP A 15 11.65 5.23 -7.38
CA ASP A 15 12.23 4.60 -8.57
C ASP A 15 12.50 3.12 -8.28
N PHE A 16 11.50 2.29 -8.59
CA PHE A 16 11.53 0.85 -8.27
C PHE A 16 12.72 0.14 -8.90
N GLU A 17 13.10 0.50 -10.13
CA GLU A 17 14.20 -0.17 -10.85
C GLU A 17 15.55 0.22 -10.25
N GLY A 18 15.77 1.52 -9.99
CA GLY A 18 17.02 2.03 -9.41
C GLY A 18 17.29 1.56 -7.98
N VAL A 19 16.25 1.31 -7.18
CA VAL A 19 16.39 0.87 -5.78
C VAL A 19 16.24 -0.63 -5.56
N SER A 20 15.73 -1.38 -6.56
CA SER A 20 15.50 -2.84 -6.50
C SER A 20 16.71 -3.65 -6.03
N ARG A 21 17.92 -3.22 -6.39
CA ARG A 21 19.17 -3.94 -6.08
C ARG A 21 19.74 -3.63 -4.70
N LYS A 22 19.23 -2.59 -4.04
CA LYS A 22 19.73 -2.13 -2.73
C LYS A 22 18.76 -2.44 -1.60
N ALA A 23 17.46 -2.38 -1.87
CA ALA A 23 16.44 -2.62 -0.85
C ALA A 23 16.24 -4.12 -0.63
N SER A 24 16.14 -4.55 0.63
CA SER A 24 15.84 -5.94 0.97
C SER A 24 14.39 -6.32 0.61
N HIS A 25 13.46 -5.36 0.69
CA HIS A 25 12.05 -5.52 0.35
C HIS A 25 11.51 -4.22 -0.24
N LEU A 26 10.61 -4.34 -1.21
CA LEU A 26 9.99 -3.22 -1.91
C LEU A 26 8.50 -3.49 -2.16
N THR A 27 7.66 -2.47 -1.97
CA THR A 27 6.24 -2.55 -2.30
C THR A 27 6.00 -2.02 -3.72
N PRO A 28 5.49 -2.83 -4.66
CA PRO A 28 5.25 -2.38 -6.03
C PRO A 28 4.09 -1.39 -6.08
N VAL A 29 4.12 -0.49 -7.06
CA VAL A 29 2.98 0.36 -7.42
C VAL A 29 2.78 0.21 -8.93
N PRO A 30 1.62 -0.30 -9.40
CA PRO A 30 0.43 -0.70 -8.64
C PRO A 30 0.62 -2.00 -7.82
N GLY A 31 -0.28 -2.24 -6.86
CA GLY A 31 -0.44 -3.55 -6.20
C GLY A 31 0.19 -3.73 -4.82
N GLY A 32 0.94 -2.76 -4.31
CA GLY A 32 1.56 -2.82 -2.98
C GLY A 32 0.59 -2.45 -1.86
N VAL A 33 0.68 -1.22 -1.34
CA VAL A 33 -0.08 -0.82 -0.15
C VAL A 33 -1.55 -0.47 -0.41
N GLY A 34 -1.94 -0.21 -1.67
CA GLY A 34 -3.30 0.19 -2.02
C GLY A 34 -4.38 -0.81 -1.57
N PRO A 35 -4.23 -2.12 -1.85
CA PRO A 35 -5.14 -3.15 -1.34
C PRO A 35 -5.23 -3.21 0.20
N MET A 36 -4.12 -2.94 0.90
CA MET A 36 -4.08 -2.97 2.37
C MET A 36 -4.98 -1.91 2.99
N THR A 37 -5.16 -0.75 2.36
CA THR A 37 -6.07 0.29 2.87
C THR A 37 -7.50 -0.22 3.02
N ARG A 38 -8.03 -0.97 2.05
CA ARG A 38 -9.38 -1.55 2.14
C ARG A 38 -9.43 -2.69 3.15
N ALA A 39 -8.41 -3.54 3.18
CA ALA A 39 -8.34 -4.64 4.15
C ALA A 39 -8.34 -4.10 5.60
N MET A 40 -7.53 -3.07 5.87
CA MET A 40 -7.44 -2.46 7.20
C MET A 40 -8.69 -1.68 7.58
N LEU A 41 -9.39 -1.06 6.62
CA LEU A 41 -10.70 -0.46 6.88
C LEU A 41 -11.70 -1.51 7.38
N LEU A 42 -11.78 -2.67 6.71
CA LEU A 42 -12.67 -3.76 7.11
C LEU A 42 -12.25 -4.38 8.44
N TYR A 43 -10.95 -4.59 8.65
CA TYR A 43 -10.40 -5.08 9.89
C TYR A 43 -10.75 -4.18 11.08
N ASN A 44 -10.53 -2.87 10.95
CA ASN A 44 -10.87 -1.91 11.99
C ASN A 44 -12.39 -1.83 12.23
N THR A 45 -13.20 -1.99 11.18
CA THR A 45 -14.67 -2.05 11.29
C THR A 45 -15.10 -3.28 12.10
N LEU A 46 -14.48 -4.43 11.84
CA LEU A 46 -14.73 -5.66 12.58
C LEU A 46 -14.33 -5.50 14.06
N LEU A 47 -13.11 -5.01 14.34
CA LEU A 47 -12.65 -4.75 15.70
C LEU A 47 -13.56 -3.81 16.48
N ALA A 48 -14.04 -2.73 15.84
CA ALA A 48 -14.97 -1.80 16.47
C ALA A 48 -16.33 -2.45 16.80
N CYS A 49 -16.78 -3.39 15.96
CA CYS A 49 -18.03 -4.12 16.19
C CYS A 49 -17.89 -5.17 17.29
N GLU A 50 -16.72 -5.80 17.42
CA GLU A 50 -16.43 -6.81 18.45
C GLU A 50 -16.10 -6.19 19.83
N GLY A 51 -16.09 -4.86 19.94
CA GLY A 51 -15.89 -4.13 21.20
C GLY A 51 -14.42 -3.78 21.50
N GLY A 52 -13.54 -3.87 20.49
CA GLY A 52 -12.10 -3.76 20.66
C GLY A 52 -11.52 -5.12 21.01
N GLY A 53 -11.04 -5.84 20.00
CA GLY A 53 -10.30 -7.08 20.20
C GLY A 53 -8.98 -6.79 20.93
N GLU A 54 -8.93 -7.24 22.19
CA GLU A 54 -7.86 -7.13 23.20
C GLU A 54 -7.53 -5.72 23.74
#